data_AF-A0A843JXH4-F1
#
_entry.id   AF-A0A843JXH4-F1
#
_cell.length_a   1.000
_cell.length_b   1.000
_cell.length_c   1.000
_cell.angle_alpha   90.00
_cell.angle_beta   90.00
_cell.angle_gamma   90.00
#
_symmetry.space_group_name_H-M   'P 1'
#
loop_
_entity.id
_entity.type
_entity.pdbx_description
1 polymer ?
#
loop_
_entity_poly.entity_id
_entity_poly.type
_entity_poly.pdbx_seq_one_letter_code
_entity_poly.pdbx_strand_id
1 'polypeptide(L)'
;MKIQAVLLLLIMLFLVPGGVVSEENQSAQNNTTSANLTDVPIIPDISPQEKLMNRAFEARAFALEKGKDTALAEFSNPSGQFNSEGMIIIAYGTDGVLLADSTRPGEVGSRFIADDHDAG
;
A
#
# COMPACT_ATOMS: atom_id res chain seq x y z
N MET A 1 -28.90 -15.46 -27.40
CA MET A 1 -28.11 -16.17 -26.37
C MET A 1 -26.86 -16.83 -26.98
N LYS A 2 -25.92 -16.04 -27.50
CA LYS A 2 -24.69 -16.56 -28.17
C LYS A 2 -23.42 -15.75 -27.85
N ILE A 3 -23.52 -14.68 -27.06
CA ILE A 3 -22.37 -13.84 -26.66
C ILE A 3 -21.83 -14.24 -25.27
N GLN A 4 -22.65 -14.85 -24.40
CA GLN A 4 -22.21 -15.38 -23.10
C GLN A 4 -21.28 -16.60 -23.21
N ALA A 5 -21.36 -17.37 -24.31
CA ALA A 5 -20.46 -18.51 -24.53
C ALA A 5 -19.07 -18.09 -25.05
N VAL A 6 -18.94 -16.89 -25.61
CA VAL A 6 -17.67 -16.37 -26.16
C VAL A 6 -16.83 -15.70 -25.05
N LEU A 7 -17.48 -15.11 -24.04
CA LEU A 7 -16.81 -14.45 -22.92
C LEU A 7 -16.16 -15.44 -21.94
N LEU A 8 -16.70 -16.65 -21.78
CA LEU A 8 -16.13 -17.69 -20.92
C LEU A 8 -14.97 -18.47 -21.57
N LEU A 9 -14.83 -18.42 -22.90
CA LEU A 9 -13.73 -19.06 -23.62
C LEU A 9 -12.43 -18.24 -23.53
N LEU A 10 -12.51 -16.92 -23.32
CA LEU A 10 -11.35 -16.02 -23.30
C LEU A 10 -10.60 -15.97 -21.96
N ILE A 11 -11.19 -16.50 -20.87
CA ILE A 11 -10.61 -16.40 -19.52
C ILE A 11 -9.76 -17.65 -19.17
N MET A 12 -9.69 -18.66 -20.05
CA MET A 12 -8.95 -19.92 -19.85
C MET A 12 -7.61 -20.02 -20.61
N LEU A 13 -7.12 -18.95 -21.23
CA LEU A 13 -5.87 -18.97 -22.02
C LEU A 13 -4.78 -18.03 -21.49
N PHE A 14 -4.57 -18.00 -20.18
CA PHE A 14 -3.39 -17.37 -19.55
C PHE A 14 -2.77 -18.28 -18.49
N LEU A 15 -2.58 -19.56 -18.84
CA LEU A 15 -1.74 -20.49 -18.09
C LEU A 15 -0.51 -20.85 -18.95
N VAL A 16 0.57 -20.09 -18.79
CA VAL A 16 1.90 -20.46 -19.33
C VAL A 16 2.82 -20.79 -18.14
N PRO A 17 3.19 -22.06 -17.95
CA PRO A 17 4.30 -22.46 -17.09
C PRO A 17 5.61 -22.69 -17.90
N GLY A 18 6.75 -22.38 -17.30
CA GLY A 18 8.13 -22.65 -17.75
C GLY A 18 8.88 -21.36 -18.16
N GLY A 19 9.97 -20.89 -17.52
CA GLY A 19 11.22 -21.57 -17.15
C GLY A 19 12.12 -21.65 -18.40
N VAL A 20 13.39 -21.22 -18.49
CA VAL A 20 14.45 -20.73 -17.59
C VAL A 20 15.43 -19.90 -18.45
N VAL A 21 16.24 -19.00 -17.87
CA VAL A 21 17.62 -18.80 -18.33
C VAL A 21 18.50 -18.33 -17.17
N SER A 22 19.58 -19.07 -16.96
CA SER A 22 20.68 -18.81 -16.03
C SER A 22 21.81 -18.04 -16.72
N GLU A 23 22.82 -17.68 -15.92
CA GLU A 23 24.15 -17.11 -16.22
C GLU A 23 24.21 -15.57 -16.09
N GLU A 24 24.49 -15.05 -14.89
CA GLU A 24 25.78 -14.92 -14.18
C GLU A 24 26.41 -13.54 -14.45
N ASN A 25 26.57 -12.76 -13.38
CA ASN A 25 27.82 -12.05 -13.07
C ASN A 25 27.79 -11.59 -11.60
N GLN A 26 28.55 -12.31 -10.78
CA GLN A 26 28.92 -11.94 -9.40
C GLN A 26 30.14 -11.02 -9.40
N SER A 27 30.20 -10.11 -8.42
CA SER A 27 31.41 -9.66 -7.66
C SER A 27 31.05 -8.35 -6.94
N ALA A 28 31.29 -8.08 -5.66
CA ALA A 28 31.85 -8.75 -4.47
C ALA A 28 31.45 -7.85 -3.25
N GLN A 29 30.84 -8.33 -2.15
CA GLN A 29 31.38 -9.03 -0.97
C GLN A 29 32.14 -8.16 0.06
N ASN A 30 31.61 -8.07 1.30
CA ASN A 30 32.39 -8.12 2.54
C ASN A 30 31.55 -8.63 3.75
N ASN A 31 31.70 -9.90 4.15
CA ASN A 31 32.48 -10.41 5.33
C ASN A 31 31.63 -10.48 6.63
N THR A 32 31.50 -11.54 7.44
CA THR A 32 32.07 -12.90 7.57
C THR A 32 31.18 -13.73 8.52
N THR A 33 31.10 -15.04 8.24
CA THR A 33 30.42 -16.21 8.85
C THR A 33 30.58 -16.46 10.37
N SER A 34 29.50 -16.97 11.01
CA SER A 34 29.59 -18.02 12.05
C SER A 34 28.30 -18.87 12.06
N ALA A 35 28.46 -20.19 11.94
CA ALA A 35 27.39 -21.16 11.78
C ALA A 35 26.69 -21.50 13.11
N ASN A 36 25.36 -21.45 13.14
CA ASN A 36 24.56 -22.33 13.99
C ASN A 36 23.18 -22.59 13.32
N LEU A 37 22.79 -23.85 13.28
CA LEU A 37 21.56 -24.36 12.69
C LEU A 37 20.36 -23.96 13.55
N THR A 38 19.53 -23.05 13.05
CA THR A 38 18.08 -23.05 13.30
C THR A 38 17.43 -22.38 12.10
N ASP A 39 16.81 -23.17 11.24
CA ASP A 39 16.09 -22.70 10.04
C ASP A 39 14.79 -22.01 10.48
N VAL A 40 14.91 -20.76 10.92
CA VAL A 40 13.83 -19.78 10.91
C VAL A 40 14.19 -18.81 9.78
N PRO A 41 13.33 -18.60 8.78
CA PRO A 41 13.61 -17.62 7.75
C PRO A 41 13.87 -16.27 8.42
N ILE A 42 15.08 -15.74 8.26
CA ILE A 42 15.41 -14.37 8.64
C ILE A 42 14.65 -13.47 7.67
N ILE A 43 13.41 -13.13 8.03
CA ILE A 43 12.70 -12.03 7.38
C ILE A 43 13.45 -10.77 7.84
N PRO A 44 14.10 -10.02 6.93
CA PRO A 44 14.76 -8.77 7.32
C PRO A 44 13.73 -7.87 8.00
N ASP A 45 14.07 -7.35 9.18
CA ASP A 45 13.25 -6.33 9.83
C ASP A 45 13.29 -5.09 8.95
N ILE A 46 12.19 -4.82 8.25
CA ILE A 46 12.03 -3.63 7.43
C ILE A 46 12.06 -2.41 8.35
N SER A 47 12.75 -1.35 7.94
CA SER A 47 12.89 -0.14 8.76
C SER A 47 11.51 0.49 9.03
N PRO A 48 11.36 1.29 10.10
CA PRO A 48 10.12 2.02 10.36
C PRO A 48 9.67 2.90 9.17
N GLN A 49 10.62 3.47 8.42
CA GLN A 49 10.33 4.28 7.24
C GLN A 49 9.76 3.42 6.09
N GLU A 50 10.32 2.23 5.86
CA GLU A 50 9.79 1.30 4.87
C GLU A 50 8.41 0.76 5.26
N LYS A 51 8.19 0.47 6.55
CA LYS A 51 6.86 0.08 7.09
C LYS A 51 5.81 1.16 6.76
N LEU A 52 6.12 2.42 7.05
CA LEU A 52 5.22 3.55 6.79
C LEU A 52 4.95 3.74 5.29
N MET A 53 5.97 3.64 4.45
CA MET A 53 5.83 3.76 3.00
C MET A 53 4.95 2.64 2.42
N ASN A 54 5.18 1.41 2.85
CA ASN A 54 4.35 0.27 2.44
C ASN A 54 2.88 0.48 2.83
N ARG A 55 2.62 1.00 4.03
CA ARG A 55 1.25 1.33 4.47
C ARG A 55 0.57 2.36 3.57
N ALA A 56 1.32 3.39 3.14
CA ALA A 56 0.81 4.39 2.20
C ALA A 56 0.49 3.78 0.82
N PHE A 57 1.33 2.86 0.33
CA PHE A 57 1.06 2.16 -0.92
C PHE A 57 -0.18 1.27 -0.86
N GLU A 58 -0.36 0.53 0.24
CA GLU A 58 -1.56 -0.27 0.49
C GLU A 58 -2.82 0.60 0.53
N ALA A 59 -2.76 1.75 1.21
CA ALA A 59 -3.87 2.69 1.29
C ALA A 59 -4.24 3.24 -0.10
N ARG A 60 -3.24 3.60 -0.90
CA ARG A 60 -3.45 4.01 -2.30
C ARG A 60 -4.09 2.90 -3.13
N ALA A 61 -3.58 1.67 -3.04
CA ALA A 61 -4.12 0.54 -3.77
C ALA A 61 -5.59 0.27 -3.39
N PHE A 62 -5.90 0.29 -2.10
CA PHE A 62 -7.25 0.15 -1.58
C PHE A 62 -8.19 1.25 -2.11
N ALA A 63 -7.76 2.51 -2.10
CA ALA A 63 -8.57 3.61 -2.61
C ALA A 63 -8.84 3.52 -4.12
N LEU A 64 -7.86 3.03 -4.90
CA LEU A 64 -8.02 2.78 -6.33
C LEU A 64 -8.99 1.63 -6.62
N GLU A 65 -8.96 0.57 -5.80
CA GLU A 65 -9.82 -0.60 -5.97
C GLU A 65 -11.26 -0.35 -5.48
N LYS A 66 -11.42 0.24 -4.29
CA LYS A 66 -12.71 0.40 -3.60
C LYS A 66 -13.42 1.71 -3.90
N GLY A 67 -12.72 2.67 -4.49
CA GLY A 67 -13.22 4.01 -4.75
C GLY A 67 -13.16 4.93 -3.53
N LYS A 68 -13.39 6.22 -3.79
CA LYS A 68 -13.20 7.32 -2.84
C LYS A 68 -14.00 7.13 -1.55
N ASP A 69 -15.32 6.97 -1.64
CA ASP A 69 -16.19 7.02 -0.46
C ASP A 69 -15.92 5.86 0.50
N THR A 70 -15.73 4.65 -0.05
CA THR A 70 -15.35 3.46 0.74
C THR A 70 -14.00 3.65 1.42
N ALA A 71 -13.03 4.22 0.71
CA ALA A 71 -11.70 4.48 1.26
C ALA A 71 -11.74 5.51 2.40
N LEU A 72 -12.45 6.62 2.21
CA LEU A 72 -12.60 7.65 3.25
C LEU A 72 -13.29 7.11 4.49
N ALA A 73 -14.32 6.27 4.33
CA ALA A 73 -14.99 5.61 5.45
C ALA A 73 -14.03 4.71 6.24
N GLU A 74 -13.20 3.91 5.53
CA GLU A 74 -12.24 3.03 6.17
C GLU A 74 -11.09 3.80 6.85
N PHE A 75 -10.57 4.86 6.23
CA PHE A 75 -9.54 5.71 6.82
C PHE A 75 -10.04 6.50 8.04
N SER A 76 -11.35 6.77 8.11
CA SER A 76 -11.99 7.42 9.26
C SER A 76 -12.33 6.44 10.39
N ASN A 77 -12.22 5.13 10.17
CA ASN A 77 -12.60 4.11 11.14
C ASN A 77 -11.49 3.89 12.19
N PRO A 78 -11.70 4.21 13.49
CA PRO A 78 -10.69 3.99 14.52
C PRO A 78 -10.35 2.52 14.78
N SER A 79 -11.24 1.60 14.36
CA SER A 79 -11.03 0.16 14.40
C SER A 79 -10.81 -0.44 13.01
N GLY A 80 -10.59 0.42 12.00
CA GLY A 80 -10.35 0.03 10.63
C GLY A 80 -8.94 -0.52 10.44
N GLN A 81 -8.73 -1.22 9.33
CA GLN A 81 -7.44 -1.84 9.03
C GLN A 81 -6.33 -0.78 8.97
N PHE A 82 -6.63 0.44 8.52
CA PHE A 82 -5.68 1.55 8.36
C PHE A 82 -5.40 2.36 9.64
N ASN A 83 -5.93 1.94 10.79
CA ASN A 83 -5.53 2.42 12.10
C ASN A 83 -4.94 1.26 12.90
N SER A 84 -3.68 0.93 12.64
CA SER A 84 -3.02 -0.26 13.16
C SER A 84 -1.54 0.00 13.44
N GLU A 85 -0.97 -0.72 14.41
CA GLU A 85 0.47 -0.69 14.69
C GLU A 85 1.03 0.72 15.01
N GLY A 86 0.19 1.61 15.55
CA GLY A 86 0.57 3.00 15.83
C GLY A 86 0.71 3.89 14.59
N MET A 87 0.27 3.41 13.41
CA MET A 87 0.24 4.16 12.16
C MET A 87 -1.21 4.42 11.74
N ILE A 88 -1.46 5.60 11.18
CA ILE A 88 -2.77 6.00 10.65
C ILE A 88 -2.62 6.56 9.23
N ILE A 89 -3.70 6.47 8.45
CA ILE A 89 -3.83 7.17 7.17
C ILE A 89 -4.75 8.36 7.35
N ILE A 90 -4.23 9.55 7.03
CA ILE A 90 -5.01 10.80 6.99
C ILE A 90 -5.18 11.19 5.53
N ALA A 91 -6.40 11.50 5.12
CA ALA A 91 -6.69 11.94 3.76
C ALA A 91 -7.01 13.43 3.73
N TYR A 92 -6.34 14.17 2.85
CA TYR A 92 -6.67 15.55 2.51
C TYR A 92 -7.14 15.64 1.06
N GLY A 93 -8.06 16.57 0.82
CA GLY A 93 -8.37 17.05 -0.52
C GLY A 93 -7.22 17.90 -1.05
N THR A 94 -7.15 18.04 -2.37
CA THR A 94 -6.16 18.91 -3.03
C THR A 94 -6.37 20.39 -2.68
N ASP A 95 -7.55 20.74 -2.17
CA ASP A 95 -7.93 22.04 -1.63
C ASP A 95 -7.53 22.23 -0.16
N GLY A 96 -6.83 21.26 0.42
CA GLY A 96 -6.39 21.28 1.81
C GLY A 96 -7.47 20.98 2.84
N VAL A 97 -8.64 20.50 2.40
CA VAL A 97 -9.74 20.07 3.28
C VAL A 97 -9.43 18.68 3.85
N LEU A 98 -9.59 18.51 5.16
CA LEU A 98 -9.47 17.21 5.81
C LEU A 98 -10.64 16.31 5.42
N LEU A 99 -10.37 15.18 4.77
CA LEU A 99 -11.39 14.26 4.27
C LEU A 99 -11.59 13.02 5.15
N ALA A 100 -10.52 12.56 5.81
CA ALA A 100 -10.58 11.44 6.75
C ALA A 100 -9.48 11.54 7.80
N ASP A 101 -9.85 11.38 9.07
CA ASP A 101 -8.96 11.25 10.22
C ASP A 101 -9.67 10.43 11.30
N SER A 102 -9.11 9.27 11.64
CA SER A 102 -9.67 8.36 12.65
C SER A 102 -9.48 8.86 14.09
N THR A 103 -8.57 9.82 14.31
CA THR A 103 -8.26 10.36 15.64
C THR A 103 -8.98 11.67 15.92
N ARG A 104 -9.30 12.43 14.87
CA ARG A 104 -9.97 13.75 14.95
C ARG A 104 -11.21 13.81 14.04
N PRO A 105 -12.23 12.96 14.27
CA PRO A 105 -13.41 12.93 13.41
C PRO A 105 -14.18 14.26 13.40
N GLY A 106 -14.11 15.05 14.48
CA GLY A 106 -14.76 16.36 14.58
C GLY A 106 -14.12 17.45 13.71
N GLU A 107 -12.93 17.22 13.16
CA GLU A 107 -12.23 18.19 12.32
C GLU A 107 -12.43 17.94 10.82
N VAL A 108 -13.01 16.78 10.44
CA VAL A 108 -13.28 16.42 9.03
C VAL A 108 -14.17 17.48 8.38
N GLY A 109 -13.79 17.92 7.18
CA GLY A 109 -14.42 19.03 6.45
C GLY A 109 -13.78 20.39 6.71
N SER A 110 -12.89 20.51 7.70
CA SER A 110 -12.13 21.75 7.94
C SER A 110 -10.94 21.84 6.99
N ARG A 111 -10.57 23.08 6.63
CA ARG A 111 -9.43 23.37 5.74
C ARG A 111 -8.20 23.69 6.58
N PHE A 112 -7.13 22.91 6.41
CA PHE A 112 -5.89 23.04 7.19
C PHE A 112 -4.68 23.45 6.37
N ILE A 113 -4.70 23.15 5.08
CA ILE A 113 -3.62 23.53 4.16
C ILE A 113 -4.17 24.67 3.32
N ALA A 114 -3.59 25.86 3.50
CA ALA A 114 -3.92 27.00 2.67
C ALA A 114 -2.92 27.13 1.53
N ASP A 115 -3.43 27.59 0.39
CA ASP A 115 -2.62 28.07 -0.71
C ASP A 115 -2.21 29.51 -0.39
N ASP A 116 -1.37 29.68 0.64
CA ASP A 116 -0.78 30.98 1.00
C ASP A 116 0.59 31.15 0.34
N HIS A 117 0.67 30.86 -0.96
CA HIS A 117 1.87 31.18 -1.73
C HIS A 117 2.05 32.72 -1.91
N ASP A 118 1.03 33.54 -1.67
CA ASP A 118 1.06 34.99 -1.92
C ASP A 118 0.94 35.87 -0.65
N ALA A 119 1.63 35.50 0.43
CA ALA A 119 1.82 36.38 1.58
C ALA A 119 3.27 36.88 1.72
N GLY A 120 3.76 37.59 0.68
CA GLY A 120 4.81 38.63 0.78
C GLY A 120 6.25 38.18 0.95
#